data_AF-W8W044-F1
#
_entry.id   AF-W8W044-F1
#
_cell.length_a   1.000
_cell.length_b   1.000
_cell.length_c   1.000
_cell.angle_alpha   90.00
_cell.angle_beta   90.00
_cell.angle_gamma   90.00
#
_symmetry.space_group_name_H-M   'P 1'
#
loop_
_entity.id
_entity.type
_entity.pdbx_description
1 polymer ?
#
loop_
_entity_poly.entity_id
_entity_poly.type
_entity_poly.pdbx_seq_one_letter_code
_entity_poly.pdbx_strand_id
1 'polypeptide(L)'
;MVRKNFMQAQPKWKSLFSSRKNRAYIILISKEFKVENEVFTIDEIPDDVLTGWLGHELGHVMDYRRRSSLGMIFFGIKYLYSPTHIKEVERAADDYAVKHGMGDYILKTKEFILNHTSLSDAYKNHMRKFYLSPEEISELINRYAETGKKPSLEELS
;
A
#
# COMPACT_ATOMS: atom_id res chain seq x y z
N MET A 1 -21.55 5.36 -0.69
CA MET A 1 -20.65 4.89 0.40
C MET A 1 -19.34 5.62 0.21
N VAL A 2 -19.02 6.57 1.09
CA VAL A 2 -17.72 7.23 1.06
C VAL A 2 -16.66 6.19 1.39
N ARG A 3 -15.70 5.97 0.49
CA ARG A 3 -14.58 5.07 0.76
C ARG A 3 -13.69 5.72 1.82
N LYS A 4 -13.32 4.94 2.84
CA LYS A 4 -12.38 5.40 3.89
C LYS A 4 -10.95 5.59 3.35
N ASN A 5 -10.62 4.96 2.23
CA ASN A 5 -9.29 4.97 1.64
C ASN A 5 -9.34 5.62 0.25
N PHE A 6 -8.30 6.38 -0.08
CA PHE A 6 -8.18 7.04 -1.38
C PHE A 6 -8.00 6.03 -2.52
N MET A 7 -7.07 5.09 -2.34
CA MET A 7 -6.88 3.92 -3.19
C MET A 7 -7.06 2.63 -2.38
N GLN A 8 -7.36 1.53 -3.06
CA GLN A 8 -7.47 0.21 -2.43
C GLN A 8 -7.26 -0.92 -3.45
N ALA A 9 -6.27 -1.77 -3.20
CA ALA A 9 -6.05 -3.03 -3.89
C ALA A 9 -6.92 -4.15 -3.29
N GLN A 10 -7.46 -4.99 -4.17
CA GLN A 10 -8.13 -6.23 -3.75
C GLN A 10 -8.11 -7.29 -4.86
N PRO A 11 -8.15 -8.59 -4.50
CA PRO A 11 -8.37 -9.64 -5.49
C PRO A 11 -9.79 -9.56 -6.06
N LYS A 12 -9.96 -9.92 -7.34
CA LYS A 12 -11.30 -10.24 -7.87
C LYS A 12 -11.75 -11.55 -7.23
N TRP A 13 -12.77 -11.50 -6.38
CA TRP A 13 -13.25 -12.65 -5.60
C TRP A 13 -13.42 -13.94 -6.41
N LYS A 14 -14.08 -13.86 -7.59
CA LYS A 14 -14.25 -15.02 -8.47
C LYS A 14 -12.93 -15.63 -8.96
N SER A 15 -11.90 -14.81 -9.12
CA SER A 15 -10.58 -15.27 -9.59
C SER A 15 -9.80 -16.05 -8.52
N LEU A 16 -10.14 -15.91 -7.23
CA LEU A 16 -9.48 -16.68 -6.16
C LEU A 16 -9.73 -18.19 -6.28
N PHE A 17 -10.81 -18.60 -6.94
CA PHE A 17 -11.12 -20.00 -7.24
C PHE A 17 -10.38 -20.53 -8.48
N SER A 18 -9.62 -19.68 -9.18
CA SER A 18 -8.79 -20.07 -10.33
C SER A 18 -7.34 -20.33 -9.90
N SER A 19 -6.54 -20.93 -10.80
CA SER A 19 -5.11 -21.13 -10.56
C SER A 19 -4.39 -19.78 -10.32
N ARG A 20 -3.30 -19.77 -9.55
CA ARG A 20 -2.58 -18.52 -9.19
C ARG A 20 -2.26 -17.64 -10.40
N LYS A 21 -1.83 -18.24 -11.52
CA LYS A 21 -1.50 -17.55 -12.77
C LYS A 21 -2.69 -16.87 -13.46
N ASN A 22 -3.92 -17.27 -13.15
CA ASN A 22 -5.15 -16.72 -13.74
C ASN A 22 -5.89 -15.78 -12.79
N ARG A 23 -5.29 -15.45 -11.64
CA ARG A 23 -5.90 -14.52 -10.69
C ARG A 23 -5.89 -13.11 -11.26
N ALA A 24 -6.92 -12.36 -10.91
CA ALA A 24 -7.06 -10.98 -11.29
C ALA A 24 -7.16 -10.12 -10.03
N TYR A 25 -6.55 -8.96 -10.10
CA TYR A 25 -6.54 -7.96 -9.04
C TYR A 25 -7.13 -6.67 -9.57
N ILE A 26 -7.69 -5.85 -8.69
CA ILE A 26 -8.21 -4.53 -9.02
C ILE A 26 -7.67 -3.53 -8.01
N ILE A 27 -7.28 -2.36 -8.51
CA ILE A 27 -6.98 -1.19 -7.71
C ILE A 27 -8.13 -0.22 -7.94
N LEU A 28 -8.75 0.19 -6.84
CA LEU A 28 -9.89 1.06 -6.82
C LEU A 28 -9.40 2.46 -6.43
N ILE A 29 -9.51 3.42 -7.34
CA ILE A 29 -9.08 4.81 -7.12
C ILE A 29 -10.32 5.68 -6.97
N SER A 30 -10.36 6.50 -5.93
CA SER A 30 -11.44 7.46 -5.68
C SER A 30 -11.07 8.83 -6.25
N LYS A 31 -12.02 9.56 -6.82
CA LYS A 31 -11.80 10.94 -7.27
C LYS A 31 -11.67 11.93 -6.11
N GLU A 32 -12.23 11.55 -4.97
CA GLU A 32 -12.24 12.31 -3.74
C GLU A 32 -11.71 11.44 -2.61
N PHE A 33 -10.91 12.05 -1.75
CA PHE A 33 -10.39 11.49 -0.51
C PHE A 33 -11.02 12.22 0.66
N LYS A 34 -11.84 11.52 1.44
CA LYS A 34 -12.44 12.09 2.65
C LYS A 34 -11.72 11.57 3.89
N VAL A 35 -11.14 12.47 4.66
CA VAL A 35 -10.57 12.17 5.99
C VAL A 35 -11.32 12.97 7.02
N GLU A 36 -12.10 12.27 7.84
CA GLU A 36 -12.97 12.90 8.85
C GLU A 36 -13.89 13.96 8.23
N ASN A 37 -13.60 15.24 8.46
CA ASN A 37 -14.38 16.37 7.96
C ASN A 37 -13.78 17.04 6.72
N GLU A 38 -12.55 16.67 6.33
CA GLU A 38 -11.86 17.21 5.16
C GLU A 38 -12.11 16.36 3.92
N VAL A 39 -12.21 17.03 2.77
CA VAL A 39 -12.34 16.40 1.45
C VAL A 39 -11.25 16.97 0.56
N PHE A 40 -10.43 16.08 0.00
CA PHE A 40 -9.44 16.41 -1.02
C PHE A 40 -9.88 15.79 -2.34
N THR A 41 -9.73 16.52 -3.43
CA THR A 41 -9.90 16.03 -4.79
C THR A 41 -8.56 15.52 -5.32
N ILE A 42 -8.61 14.60 -6.29
CA ILE A 42 -7.39 14.06 -6.90
C ILE A 42 -6.49 15.15 -7.51
N ASP A 43 -7.07 16.24 -8.00
CA ASP A 43 -6.36 17.35 -8.65
C ASP A 43 -5.59 18.24 -7.64
N GLU A 44 -5.89 18.14 -6.34
CA GLU A 44 -5.18 18.85 -5.27
C GLU A 44 -3.94 18.09 -4.78
N ILE A 45 -3.76 16.85 -5.24
CA ILE A 45 -2.70 15.96 -4.78
C ILE A 45 -1.58 15.94 -5.83
N PRO A 46 -0.32 16.19 -5.45
CA PRO A 46 0.80 16.11 -6.37
C PRO A 46 0.93 14.74 -7.07
N ASP A 47 1.32 14.74 -8.35
CA ASP A 47 1.44 13.53 -9.17
C ASP A 47 2.40 12.48 -8.58
N ASP A 48 3.47 12.92 -7.93
CA ASP A 48 4.45 12.03 -7.29
C ASP A 48 3.88 11.36 -6.02
N VAL A 49 3.02 12.06 -5.28
CA VAL A 49 2.24 11.51 -4.16
C VAL A 49 1.20 10.49 -4.67
N LEU A 50 0.49 10.81 -5.75
CA LEU A 50 -0.44 9.87 -6.39
C LEU A 50 0.29 8.60 -6.87
N THR A 51 1.47 8.79 -7.46
CA THR A 51 2.34 7.71 -7.94
C THR A 51 2.82 6.82 -6.78
N GLY A 52 3.18 7.41 -5.64
CA GLY A 52 3.57 6.65 -4.46
C GLY A 52 2.42 5.87 -3.85
N TRP A 53 1.23 6.46 -3.72
CA TRP A 53 0.03 5.72 -3.32
C TRP A 53 -0.26 4.54 -4.23
N LEU A 54 -0.22 4.73 -5.56
CA LEU A 54 -0.43 3.63 -6.50
C LEU A 54 0.67 2.56 -6.36
N GLY A 55 1.92 2.96 -6.14
CA GLY A 55 3.03 2.06 -5.86
C GLY A 55 2.80 1.18 -4.63
N HIS A 56 2.26 1.76 -3.56
CA HIS A 56 1.87 1.03 -2.35
C HIS A 56 0.78 -0.01 -2.65
N GLU A 57 -0.27 0.37 -3.37
CA GLU A 57 -1.33 -0.56 -3.76
C GLU A 57 -0.83 -1.70 -4.65
N LEU A 58 0.12 -1.43 -5.54
CA LEU A 58 0.81 -2.47 -6.30
C LEU A 58 1.64 -3.38 -5.39
N GLY A 59 2.24 -2.84 -4.33
CA GLY A 59 2.90 -3.62 -3.27
C GLY A 59 1.96 -4.63 -2.61
N HIS A 60 0.71 -4.25 -2.31
CA HIS A 60 -0.31 -5.19 -1.85
C HIS A 60 -0.60 -6.28 -2.89
N VAL A 61 -0.71 -5.92 -4.17
CA VAL A 61 -0.91 -6.91 -5.26
C VAL A 61 0.24 -7.92 -5.30
N MET A 62 1.48 -7.47 -5.12
CA MET A 62 2.65 -8.35 -5.05
C MET A 62 2.57 -9.34 -3.88
N ASP A 63 2.15 -8.88 -2.70
CA ASP A 63 1.90 -9.78 -1.56
C ASP A 63 0.79 -10.81 -1.88
N TYR A 64 -0.32 -10.37 -2.49
CA TYR A 64 -1.43 -11.26 -2.83
C TYR A 64 -1.05 -12.36 -3.83
N ARG A 65 -0.14 -12.07 -4.78
CA ARG A 65 0.31 -13.02 -5.81
C ARG A 65 1.00 -14.25 -5.19
N ARG A 66 1.69 -14.08 -4.07
CA ARG A 66 2.44 -15.16 -3.40
C ARG A 66 1.56 -16.10 -2.56
N ARG A 67 0.31 -15.73 -2.29
CA ARG A 67 -0.57 -16.45 -1.35
C ARG A 67 -1.35 -17.59 -2.02
N SER A 68 -1.61 -18.68 -1.30
CA SER A 68 -2.57 -19.71 -1.75
C SER A 68 -4.02 -19.19 -1.66
N SER A 69 -5.00 -19.87 -2.26
CA SER A 69 -6.40 -19.39 -2.22
C SER A 69 -6.97 -19.42 -0.80
N LEU A 70 -6.72 -20.51 -0.06
CA LEU A 70 -7.03 -20.59 1.37
C LEU A 70 -6.24 -19.56 2.19
N GLY A 71 -4.98 -19.35 1.83
CA GLY A 71 -4.14 -18.32 2.44
C GLY A 71 -4.70 -16.91 2.26
N MET A 72 -5.29 -16.60 1.09
CA MET A 72 -5.94 -15.31 0.83
C MET A 72 -7.22 -15.11 1.65
N ILE A 73 -8.01 -16.17 1.86
CA ILE A 73 -9.21 -16.10 2.70
C ILE A 73 -8.79 -15.80 4.15
N PHE A 74 -7.84 -16.57 4.68
CA PHE A 74 -7.36 -16.38 6.04
C PHE A 74 -6.66 -15.03 6.24
N PHE A 75 -5.91 -14.58 5.23
CA PHE A 75 -5.34 -13.24 5.18
C PHE A 75 -6.42 -12.17 5.35
N GLY A 76 -7.50 -12.22 4.55
CA GLY A 76 -8.58 -11.26 4.62
C GLY A 76 -9.25 -11.24 6.00
N ILE A 77 -9.50 -12.41 6.60
CA ILE A 77 -10.05 -12.51 7.95
C ILE A 77 -9.10 -11.86 8.96
N LYS A 78 -7.81 -12.22 8.97
CA LYS A 78 -6.83 -11.64 9.89
C LYS A 78 -6.70 -10.14 9.74
N TYR A 79 -6.73 -9.64 8.51
CA TYR A 79 -6.63 -8.21 8.22
C TYR A 79 -7.80 -7.42 8.83
N LEU A 80 -8.98 -8.01 8.98
CA LEU A 80 -10.12 -7.37 9.62
C LEU A 80 -10.04 -7.31 11.15
N TYR A 81 -9.34 -8.28 11.79
CA TYR A 81 -9.43 -8.47 13.24
C TYR A 81 -8.09 -8.32 14.00
N SER A 82 -6.95 -8.31 13.31
CA SER A 82 -5.63 -8.31 13.96
C SER A 82 -4.84 -7.04 13.62
N PRO A 83 -4.68 -6.09 14.57
CA PRO A 83 -3.85 -4.91 14.38
C PRO A 83 -2.40 -5.24 14.02
N THR A 84 -1.84 -6.29 14.60
CA THR A 84 -0.50 -6.77 14.26
C THR A 84 -0.44 -7.22 12.80
N HIS A 85 -1.45 -7.96 12.33
CA HIS A 85 -1.48 -8.38 10.94
C HIS A 85 -1.68 -7.23 9.97
N ILE A 86 -2.52 -6.24 10.31
CA ILE A 86 -2.65 -5.00 9.52
C ILE A 86 -1.27 -4.36 9.36
N LYS A 87 -0.54 -4.16 10.47
CA LYS A 87 0.82 -3.58 10.45
C LYS A 87 1.78 -4.39 9.57
N GLU A 88 1.76 -5.72 9.65
CA GLU A 88 2.58 -6.59 8.80
C GLU A 88 2.28 -6.38 7.31
N VAL A 89 1.00 -6.28 6.96
CA VAL A 89 0.53 -6.14 5.58
C VAL A 89 0.88 -4.78 4.98
N GLU A 90 0.61 -3.70 5.72
CA GLU A 90 0.93 -2.33 5.26
C GLU A 90 2.44 -2.16 5.04
N ARG A 91 3.26 -2.69 5.96
CA ARG A 91 4.72 -2.61 5.85
C ARG A 91 5.28 -3.51 4.76
N ALA A 92 4.67 -4.67 4.52
CA ALA A 92 5.05 -5.53 3.39
C ALA A 92 4.75 -4.87 2.04
N ALA A 93 3.66 -4.12 1.93
CA ALA A 93 3.33 -3.37 0.71
C ALA A 93 4.38 -2.29 0.41
N ASP A 94 4.76 -1.50 1.43
CA ASP A 94 5.83 -0.52 1.29
C ASP A 94 7.18 -1.20 0.94
N ASP A 95 7.50 -2.36 1.51
CA ASP A 95 8.72 -3.12 1.16
C ASP A 95 8.74 -3.59 -0.30
N TYR A 96 7.63 -4.17 -0.79
CA TYR A 96 7.51 -4.52 -2.20
C TYR A 96 7.65 -3.29 -3.09
N ALA A 97 6.99 -2.19 -2.77
CA ALA A 97 7.04 -0.96 -3.56
C ALA A 97 8.49 -0.44 -3.65
N VAL A 98 9.18 -0.31 -2.51
CA VAL A 98 10.57 0.17 -2.44
C VAL A 98 11.51 -0.75 -3.21
N LYS A 99 11.39 -2.07 -3.01
CA LYS A 99 12.18 -3.08 -3.74
C LYS A 99 12.03 -2.98 -5.26
N HIS A 100 10.87 -2.51 -5.74
CA HIS A 100 10.58 -2.32 -7.17
C HIS A 100 10.86 -0.90 -7.66
N GLY A 101 11.59 -0.08 -6.89
CA GLY A 101 12.04 1.25 -7.31
C GLY A 101 11.04 2.38 -7.03
N MET A 102 10.02 2.16 -6.21
CA MET A 102 9.04 3.19 -5.85
C MET A 102 9.41 3.97 -4.59
N GLY A 103 10.60 3.76 -4.02
CA GLY A 103 11.00 4.30 -2.71
C GLY A 103 10.81 5.80 -2.57
N ASP A 104 11.34 6.58 -3.52
CA ASP A 104 11.26 8.04 -3.49
C ASP A 104 9.81 8.55 -3.53
N TYR A 105 8.94 7.89 -4.31
CA TYR A 105 7.52 8.23 -4.38
C TYR A 105 6.77 7.89 -3.09
N ILE A 106 7.10 6.74 -2.47
CA ILE A 106 6.54 6.35 -1.18
C ILE A 106 6.95 7.37 -0.11
N LEU A 107 8.22 7.77 -0.09
CA LEU A 107 8.73 8.77 0.86
C LEU A 107 7.94 10.08 0.75
N LYS A 108 7.83 10.64 -0.46
CA LYS A 108 7.04 11.84 -0.74
C LYS A 108 5.59 11.72 -0.30
N THR A 109 4.99 10.54 -0.50
CA THR A 109 3.61 10.27 -0.06
C THR A 109 3.48 10.29 1.46
N LYS A 110 4.40 9.66 2.20
CA LYS A 110 4.38 9.67 3.66
C LYS A 110 4.59 11.07 4.21
N GLU A 111 5.55 11.82 3.66
CA GLU A 111 5.82 13.21 4.05
C GLU A 111 4.62 14.11 3.79
N PHE A 112 4.00 14.00 2.60
CA PHE A 112 2.79 14.73 2.28
C PHE A 112 1.70 14.49 3.33
N ILE A 113 1.39 13.23 3.64
CA ILE A 113 0.36 12.86 4.61
C ILE A 113 0.70 13.36 6.03
N LEU A 114 1.93 13.16 6.50
CA LEU A 114 2.30 13.48 7.88
C LEU A 114 2.41 14.99 8.12
N ASN A 115 2.81 15.74 7.09
CA ASN A 115 2.98 17.20 7.17
C ASN A 115 1.73 17.98 6.74
N HIS A 116 0.71 17.34 6.16
CA HIS A 116 -0.50 18.02 5.75
C HIS A 116 -1.25 18.59 6.97
N THR A 117 -1.46 19.91 7.01
CA THR A 117 -2.06 20.59 8.16
C THR A 117 -3.54 20.25 8.35
N SER A 118 -4.27 20.02 7.27
CA SER A 118 -5.70 19.69 7.32
C SER A 118 -5.98 18.26 7.79
N LEU A 119 -4.99 17.36 7.80
CA LEU A 119 -5.19 16.00 8.27
C LEU A 119 -5.15 15.91 9.80
N SER A 120 -6.15 15.25 10.39
CA SER A 120 -6.30 15.11 11.83
C SER A 120 -5.14 14.35 12.49
N ASP A 121 -4.90 14.64 13.76
CA ASP A 121 -3.91 13.89 14.55
C ASP A 121 -4.30 12.42 14.70
N ALA A 122 -5.60 12.10 14.76
CA ALA A 122 -6.07 10.72 14.82
C ALA A 122 -5.67 9.94 13.54
N TYR A 123 -5.83 10.55 12.36
CA TYR A 123 -5.40 9.96 11.10
C TYR A 123 -3.87 9.81 11.04
N LYS A 124 -3.12 10.85 11.41
CA LYS A 124 -1.65 10.79 11.46
C LYS A 124 -1.15 9.72 12.45
N ASN A 125 -1.81 9.56 13.59
CA ASN A 125 -1.47 8.52 14.57
C ASN A 125 -1.79 7.10 14.05
N HIS A 126 -2.88 6.94 13.29
CA HIS A 126 -3.15 5.70 12.57
C HIS A 126 -2.03 5.37 11.58
N MET A 127 -1.60 6.35 10.79
CA MET A 127 -0.48 6.19 9.85
C MET A 127 0.81 5.78 10.56
N ARG A 128 1.20 6.47 11.64
CA ARG A 128 2.38 6.12 12.45
C ARG A 128 2.32 4.72 13.07
N LYS A 129 1.12 4.24 13.40
CA LYS A 129 0.94 2.94 14.05
C LYS A 129 1.19 1.76 13.10
N PHE A 130 0.66 1.86 11.88
CA PHE A 130 0.59 0.71 10.96
C PHE A 130 1.61 0.75 9.83
N TYR A 131 2.09 1.92 9.42
CA TYR A 131 2.95 2.09 8.25
C TYR A 131 4.42 2.26 8.62
N LEU A 132 5.31 2.22 7.62
CA LEU A 132 6.70 2.66 7.79
C LEU A 132 6.75 4.19 7.89
N SER A 133 7.59 4.72 8.79
CA SER A 133 7.90 6.15 8.84
C SER A 133 8.78 6.58 7.65
N PRO A 134 8.87 7.89 7.32
CA PRO A 134 9.79 8.39 6.31
C PRO A 134 11.24 7.94 6.51
N GLU A 135 11.70 7.89 7.76
CA GLU A 135 13.03 7.42 8.14
C GLU A 135 13.19 5.93 7.85
N GLU A 136 12.22 5.10 8.27
CA GLU A 136 12.25 3.65 8.00
C GLU A 136 12.21 3.35 6.48
N ILE A 137 11.50 4.16 5.69
CA ILE A 137 11.51 4.06 4.22
C ILE A 137 12.88 4.41 3.66
N SER A 138 13.51 5.49 4.16
CA SER A 138 14.85 5.90 3.72
C SER A 138 15.90 4.83 4.02
N GLU A 139 15.85 4.25 5.22
CA GLU A 139 16.70 3.10 5.58
C GLU A 139 16.45 1.90 4.67
N LEU A 140 15.20 1.65 4.29
CA LEU A 140 14.84 0.55 3.39
C LEU A 140 15.38 0.77 1.97
N ILE A 141 15.28 2.00 1.45
CA ILE A 141 15.86 2.40 0.17
C ILE A 141 17.37 2.16 0.17
N ASN A 142 18.06 2.67 1.18
CA ASN A 142 19.51 2.52 1.33
C ASN A 142 19.92 1.04 1.37
N ARG A 143 19.20 0.22 2.14
CA ARG A 143 19.43 -1.22 2.20
C ARG A 143 19.32 -1.89 0.83
N TYR A 144 18.31 -1.56 0.03
CA TYR A 144 18.17 -2.14 -1.31
C TYR A 144 19.22 -1.63 -2.30
N ALA A 145 19.63 -0.36 -2.16
CA ALA A 145 20.73 0.21 -2.95
C ALA A 145 22.08 -0.48 -2.62
N GLU A 146 22.42 -0.63 -1.34
CA GLU A 146 23.67 -1.27 -0.88
C GLU A 146 23.75 -2.75 -1.24
N THR A 147 22.65 -3.49 -1.04
CA THR A 147 22.62 -4.93 -1.32
C THR A 147 22.50 -5.24 -2.82
N GLY A 148 22.14 -4.24 -3.64
CA GLY A 148 21.83 -4.44 -5.05
C GLY A 148 20.68 -5.42 -5.31
N LYS A 149 19.88 -5.72 -4.27
CA LYS A 149 18.83 -6.74 -4.32
C LYS A 149 17.68 -6.23 -5.17
N LYS A 150 17.51 -6.84 -6.34
CA LYS A 150 16.43 -6.55 -7.29
C LYS A 150 15.25 -7.51 -7.10
N PRO A 151 14.05 -7.19 -7.63
CA PRO A 151 12.97 -8.15 -7.77
C PRO A 151 13.43 -9.42 -8.50
N SER A 152 12.92 -10.59 -8.06
CA SER A 152 13.20 -11.85 -8.74
C SER A 152 12.46 -11.92 -10.08
N LEU A 153 12.92 -12.79 -11.00
CA LEU A 153 12.20 -13.03 -12.25
C LEU A 153 10.76 -13.51 -12.01
N GLU A 154 10.52 -14.31 -10.97
CA GLU A 154 9.19 -14.75 -10.56
C GLU A 154 8.29 -13.56 -10.13
N GLU A 155 8.86 -12.56 -9.47
CA GLU A 155 8.12 -11.34 -9.10
C GLU A 155 7.78 -10.51 -10.35
N LEU A 156 8.65 -10.51 -11.36
CA LEU A 156 8.47 -9.77 -12.61
C LEU A 156 7.60 -10.49 -13.67
N SER A 157 7.39 -11.80 -13.53
CA SER A 157 6.63 -12.65 -14.48
C SER A 157 5.17 -12.87 -14.09
#